data_AF-A0A3P7TR87-F1
#
_entry.id   AF-A0A3P7TR87-F1
#
_cell.length_a   1.000
_cell.length_b   1.000
_cell.length_c   1.000
_cell.angle_alpha   90.00
_cell.angle_beta   90.00
_cell.angle_gamma   90.00
#
_symmetry.space_group_name_H-M   'P 1'
#
loop_
_entity.id
_entity.type
_entity.pdbx_description
1 polymer ?
#
loop_
_entity_poly.entity_id
_entity_poly.type
_entity_poly.pdbx_seq_one_letter_code
_entity_poly.pdbx_strand_id
1 'polypeptide(L)'
;MIRKAKHEGILISSETCEIVLNGFIERHDANSIIPSLPIGIVPSGSGNGLLSSLFYSRGEPLKNPKFTERAIDVSCSPEAHAQPVNLIHVQTEKEDFASFLSVGWGLMADIDIESERWRKLFGSNRFALGALIRILSKF
;
A
#
# COMPACT_ATOMS: atom_id res chain seq x y z
N MET A 1 15.95 29.04 -3.19
CA MET A 1 14.63 29.37 -2.61
C MET A 1 13.61 28.47 -3.29
N ILE A 2 13.40 27.27 -2.75
CA ILE A 2 12.52 26.26 -3.36
C ILE A 2 11.09 26.65 -3.00
N ARG A 3 10.28 27.02 -3.99
CA ARG A 3 8.85 27.27 -3.81
C ARG A 3 8.23 25.97 -3.30
N LYS A 4 7.74 25.95 -2.05
CA LYS A 4 6.87 24.87 -1.56
C LYS A 4 5.63 24.86 -2.46
N ALA A 5 5.52 23.86 -3.32
CA ALA A 5 4.32 23.63 -4.11
C ALA A 5 3.15 23.42 -3.15
N LYS A 6 2.13 24.26 -3.31
CA LYS A 6 0.92 24.30 -2.51
C LYS A 6 -0.03 23.26 -3.14
N HIS A 7 -0.06 22.03 -2.61
CA HIS A 7 -1.01 20.93 -2.93
C HIS A 7 -0.83 20.14 -4.25
N GLU A 8 0.39 19.81 -4.70
CA GLU A 8 0.59 18.98 -5.91
C GLU A 8 0.90 17.51 -5.55
N GLY A 9 0.02 16.86 -4.79
CA GLY A 9 0.11 15.44 -4.46
C GLY A 9 -1.07 14.65 -5.03
N ILE A 10 -0.88 13.36 -5.30
CA ILE A 10 -1.95 12.48 -5.81
C ILE A 10 -2.50 11.66 -4.66
N LEU A 11 -3.82 11.68 -4.48
CA LEU A 11 -4.54 10.81 -3.55
C LEU A 11 -4.93 9.51 -4.25
N ILE A 12 -4.49 8.38 -3.70
CA ILE A 12 -4.74 7.06 -4.26
C ILE A 12 -5.39 6.17 -3.20
N SER A 13 -6.28 5.30 -3.65
CA SER A 13 -6.82 4.21 -2.84
C SER A 13 -5.70 3.23 -2.46
N SER A 14 -5.71 2.76 -1.21
CA SER A 14 -4.71 1.79 -0.72
C SER A 14 -4.62 0.51 -1.56
N GLU A 15 -5.73 0.03 -2.13
CA GLU A 15 -5.77 -1.20 -2.92
C GLU A 15 -5.17 -1.03 -4.33
N THR A 16 -5.07 0.21 -4.84
CA THR A 16 -4.58 0.47 -6.21
C THR A 16 -3.22 1.15 -6.25
N CYS A 17 -2.62 1.43 -5.09
CA CYS A 17 -1.37 2.18 -4.98
C CYS A 17 -0.21 1.54 -5.77
N GLU A 18 -0.09 0.21 -5.76
CA GLU A 18 0.99 -0.50 -6.46
C GLU A 18 0.81 -0.48 -7.98
N ILE A 19 -0.44 -0.57 -8.45
CA ILE A 19 -0.77 -0.46 -9.88
C ILE A 19 -0.41 0.94 -10.39
N VAL A 20 -0.82 1.98 -9.65
CA VAL A 20 -0.55 3.36 -10.04
C VAL A 20 0.96 3.65 -10.02
N LEU A 21 1.69 3.15 -9.02
CA LEU A 21 3.15 3.29 -8.96
C LEU A 21 3.82 2.69 -10.20
N ASN A 22 3.50 1.46 -10.57
CA ASN A 22 4.07 0.81 -11.76
C ASN A 22 3.71 1.57 -13.04
N GLY A 23 2.48 2.08 -13.16
CA GLY A 23 2.09 2.94 -14.28
C GLY A 23 2.89 4.24 -14.37
N PHE A 24 3.37 4.80 -13.25
CA PHE A 24 4.29 5.94 -13.28
C PHE A 24 5.71 5.56 -13.70
N ILE A 25 6.18 4.37 -13.32
CA ILE A 25 7.53 3.88 -13.62
C ILE A 25 7.71 3.59 -15.12
N GLU A 26 6.65 3.17 -15.81
CA GLU A 26 6.66 2.93 -17.26
C GLU A 26 6.80 4.21 -18.11
N ARG A 27 6.65 5.39 -17.49
CA ARG A 27 6.74 6.66 -18.22
C ARG A 27 8.18 7.02 -18.55
N HIS A 28 8.37 7.66 -19.69
CA HIS A 28 9.67 8.19 -20.13
C HIS A 28 10.29 9.22 -19.15
N ASP A 29 9.48 9.94 -18.38
CA ASP A 29 9.89 10.96 -17.42
C ASP A 29 9.89 10.47 -15.95
N ALA A 30 9.75 9.15 -15.73
CA ALA A 30 9.63 8.54 -14.39
C ALA A 30 10.75 8.96 -13.43
N ASN A 31 12.01 8.98 -13.90
CA ASN A 31 13.18 9.33 -13.10
C ASN A 31 13.12 10.76 -12.52
N SER A 32 12.35 11.66 -13.16
CA SER A 32 12.16 13.03 -12.69
C SER A 32 10.95 13.16 -11.75
N ILE A 33 9.88 12.41 -12.03
CA ILE A 33 8.61 12.52 -11.31
C ILE A 33 8.65 11.72 -10.00
N ILE A 34 9.03 10.44 -10.05
CA ILE A 34 8.94 9.51 -8.91
C ILE A 34 9.61 10.06 -7.64
N PRO A 35 10.82 10.64 -7.67
CA PRO A 35 11.47 11.15 -6.45
C PRO A 35 10.76 12.37 -5.82
N SER A 36 9.94 13.08 -6.60
CA SER A 36 9.32 14.34 -6.20
C SER A 36 7.82 14.25 -5.99
N LEU A 37 7.16 13.19 -6.48
CA LEU A 37 5.71 13.04 -6.49
C LEU A 37 5.19 12.62 -5.12
N PRO A 38 4.48 13.49 -4.38
CA PRO A 38 3.85 13.12 -3.12
C PRO A 38 2.62 12.25 -3.39
N ILE A 39 2.56 11.07 -2.78
CA ILE A 39 1.40 10.19 -2.85
C ILE A 39 0.72 10.13 -1.47
N GLY A 40 -0.55 10.53 -1.43
CA GLY A 40 -1.43 10.35 -0.28
C GLY A 40 -2.23 9.07 -0.42
N ILE A 41 -2.37 8.30 0.66
CA ILE A 41 -3.08 7.01 0.64
C ILE A 41 -4.36 7.13 1.45
N VAL A 42 -5.50 6.84 0.81
CA VAL A 42 -6.79 6.75 1.47
C VAL A 42 -7.16 5.28 1.66
N PRO A 43 -7.46 4.83 2.89
CA PRO A 43 -7.83 3.44 3.12
C PRO A 43 -9.22 3.16 2.53
N SER A 44 -9.30 2.20 1.62
CA SER A 44 -10.56 1.85 0.96
C SER A 44 -10.83 0.35 0.90
N GLY A 45 -10.28 -0.42 1.84
CA GLY A 45 -10.42 -1.87 1.85
C GLY A 45 -9.61 -2.55 2.94
N SER A 46 -9.21 -3.80 2.69
CA SER A 46 -8.47 -4.63 3.66
C SER A 46 -6.94 -4.51 3.54
N GLY A 47 -6.44 -4.11 2.37
CA GLY A 47 -5.00 -3.97 2.07
C GLY A 47 -4.44 -2.59 2.42
N ASN A 48 -4.35 -2.25 3.71
CA ASN A 48 -3.81 -0.94 4.15
C ASN A 48 -2.39 -1.01 4.71
N GLY A 49 -1.60 -2.03 4.37
CA GLY A 49 -0.33 -2.34 5.03
C GLY A 49 0.67 -1.17 5.09
N LEU A 50 0.81 -0.41 4.00
CA LEU A 50 1.69 0.77 3.96
C LEU A 50 1.19 1.89 4.89
N LEU A 51 -0.09 2.25 4.80
CA LEU A 51 -0.68 3.29 5.65
C LEU A 51 -0.65 2.89 7.13
N SER A 52 -0.93 1.62 7.45
CA SER A 52 -0.83 1.08 8.81
C SER A 52 0.60 1.15 9.34
N SER A 53 1.60 0.85 8.52
CA SER A 53 3.02 0.93 8.91
C SER A 53 3.43 2.38 9.21
N LEU A 54 3.00 3.31 8.35
CA LEU A 54 3.22 4.75 8.54
C LEU A 54 2.56 5.23 9.84
N PHE A 55 1.29 4.87 10.06
CA PHE A 55 0.54 5.29 11.23
C PHE A 55 1.11 4.70 12.51
N TYR A 56 1.52 3.44 12.49
CA TYR A 56 2.19 2.80 13.62
C TYR A 56 3.46 3.55 14.01
N SER A 57 4.28 3.96 13.03
CA SER A 57 5.51 4.73 13.28
C SER A 57 5.25 6.10 13.91
N ARG A 58 4.04 6.64 13.76
CA ARG A 58 3.62 7.95 14.29
C ARG A 58 2.72 7.87 15.52
N GLY A 59 2.42 6.66 16.01
CA GLY A 59 1.49 6.46 17.13
C GLY A 59 0.03 6.80 16.79
N GLU A 60 -0.33 6.76 15.51
CA GLU A 60 -1.67 7.08 15.02
C GLU A 60 -2.64 5.89 15.16
N PRO A 61 -3.96 6.12 15.22
CA PRO A 61 -4.94 5.05 15.37
C PRO A 61 -4.91 4.08 14.18
N LEU A 62 -4.81 2.77 14.45
CA LEU A 62 -4.75 1.71 13.42
C LEU A 62 -6.08 1.00 13.15
N LYS A 63 -7.17 1.46 13.77
CA LYS A 63 -8.49 0.82 13.68
C LYS A 63 -9.56 1.85 13.29
N ASN A 64 -10.51 1.39 12.50
CA ASN A 64 -11.66 2.20 12.10
C ASN A 64 -12.59 2.51 13.30
N PRO A 65 -13.29 3.65 13.28
CA PRO A 65 -13.34 4.66 12.21
C PRO A 65 -12.17 5.66 12.22
N LYS A 66 -11.47 5.78 13.37
CA LYS A 66 -10.39 6.75 13.58
C LYS A 66 -9.24 6.63 12.57
N PHE A 67 -8.96 5.42 12.09
CA PHE A 67 -7.95 5.18 11.05
C PHE A 67 -8.27 5.90 9.74
N THR A 68 -9.49 5.73 9.21
CA THR A 68 -9.91 6.41 7.97
C THR A 68 -9.99 7.92 8.13
N GLU A 69 -10.62 8.40 9.20
CA GLU A 69 -10.73 9.83 9.49
C GLU A 69 -9.35 10.48 9.54
N ARG A 70 -8.42 9.86 10.28
CA ARG A 70 -7.05 10.37 10.41
C ARG A 70 -6.30 10.35 9.08
N ALA A 71 -6.50 9.35 8.24
CA ALA A 71 -5.88 9.29 6.91
C ALA A 71 -6.33 10.43 6.00
N ILE A 72 -7.62 10.76 6.03
CA ILE A 72 -8.18 11.90 5.29
C ILE A 72 -7.62 13.20 5.88
N ASP A 73 -7.65 13.37 7.20
CA ASP A 73 -7.16 14.57 7.87
C ASP A 73 -5.68 14.83 7.58
N VAL A 74 -4.82 13.80 7.67
CA VAL A 74 -3.38 13.93 7.40
C VAL A 74 -3.12 14.26 5.94
N SER A 75 -3.86 13.65 5.01
CA SER A 75 -3.64 13.85 3.57
C SER A 75 -4.17 15.20 3.08
N CYS A 76 -5.23 15.73 3.71
CA CYS A 76 -5.83 17.01 3.37
C CYS A 76 -5.31 18.17 4.23
N SER A 77 -4.44 17.90 5.21
CA SER A 77 -3.89 18.93 6.09
C SER A 77 -2.96 19.89 5.31
N PRO A 78 -3.03 21.21 5.54
CA PRO A 78 -2.04 22.17 5.04
C PRO A 78 -0.60 21.88 5.52
N GLU A 79 -0.46 21.10 6.59
CA GLU A 79 0.82 20.70 7.20
C GLU A 79 1.28 19.31 6.72
N ALA A 80 0.58 18.70 5.75
CA ALA A 80 0.93 17.40 5.22
C ALA A 80 2.38 17.37 4.71
N HIS A 81 3.14 16.38 5.16
CA HIS A 81 4.51 16.15 4.74
C HIS A 81 4.67 14.72 4.24
N ALA A 82 5.12 14.60 2.99
CA ALA A 82 5.50 13.32 2.41
C ALA A 82 6.79 12.81 3.05
N GLN A 83 6.85 11.51 3.30
CA GLN A 83 8.06 10.84 3.73
C GLN A 83 8.58 9.95 2.59
N PRO A 84 9.90 9.86 2.42
CA PRO A 84 10.46 8.95 1.44
C PRO A 84 10.10 7.51 1.81
N VAL A 85 9.68 6.73 0.81
CA VAL A 85 9.41 5.30 0.92
C VAL A 85 10.39 4.59 0.00
N ASN A 86 11.01 3.52 0.51
CA ASN A 86 11.90 2.71 -0.29
C ASN A 86 11.09 1.86 -1.27
N LEU A 87 11.54 1.79 -2.51
CA LEU A 87 10.98 0.90 -3.53
C LEU A 87 11.89 -0.32 -3.69
N ILE A 88 11.26 -1.46 -3.95
CA ILE A 88 11.89 -2.72 -4.28
C ILE A 88 11.74 -2.89 -5.78
N HIS A 89 12.84 -2.97 -6.50
CA HIS A 89 12.83 -3.38 -7.91
C HIS A 89 12.81 -4.90 -7.99
N VAL A 90 11.80 -5.45 -8.64
CA VAL A 90 11.63 -6.88 -8.85
C VAL A 90 11.81 -7.16 -10.32
N GLN A 91 12.82 -7.97 -10.63
CA GLN A 91 13.12 -8.41 -11.98
C GLN A 91 12.78 -9.89 -12.11
N THR A 92 11.97 -10.21 -13.10
CA THR A 92 11.62 -11.59 -13.47
C THR A 92 12.13 -11.89 -14.87
N GLU A 93 11.95 -13.13 -15.36
CA GLU A 93 12.32 -13.49 -16.73
C GLU A 93 11.48 -12.75 -17.79
N LYS A 94 10.29 -12.25 -17.42
CA LYS A 94 9.31 -11.70 -18.36
C LYS A 94 9.10 -10.19 -18.21
N GLU A 95 9.19 -9.70 -16.99
CA GLU A 95 8.80 -8.34 -16.63
C GLU A 95 9.59 -7.84 -15.42
N ASP A 96 9.76 -6.51 -15.40
CA ASP A 96 10.32 -5.75 -14.30
C ASP A 96 9.21 -4.89 -13.71
N PHE A 97 9.08 -4.90 -12.39
CA PHE A 97 8.10 -4.09 -11.68
C PHE A 97 8.65 -3.61 -10.34
N ALA A 98 8.02 -2.58 -9.78
CA ALA A 98 8.34 -2.10 -8.45
C ALA A 98 7.26 -2.48 -7.44
N SER A 99 7.71 -2.78 -6.22
CA SER A 99 6.86 -2.94 -5.04
C SER A 99 7.35 -2.05 -3.91
N PHE A 100 6.48 -1.69 -2.97
CA PHE A 100 6.84 -0.86 -1.81
C PHE A 100 6.63 -1.56 -0.47
N LEU A 101 5.91 -2.68 -0.42
CA LEU A 101 5.53 -3.33 0.84
C LEU A 101 6.17 -4.71 1.00
N SER A 102 5.92 -5.62 0.06
CA SER A 102 6.37 -7.01 0.18
C SER A 102 6.24 -7.76 -1.13
N VAL A 103 7.17 -8.67 -1.38
CA VAL A 103 7.10 -9.66 -2.46
C VAL A 103 7.00 -11.03 -1.81
N GLY A 104 5.92 -11.77 -2.09
CA GLY A 104 5.65 -13.08 -1.49
C GLY A 104 5.83 -14.23 -2.48
N TRP A 105 6.30 -15.40 -2.00
CA TRP A 105 6.32 -16.64 -2.77
C TRP A 105 5.75 -17.83 -1.97
N GLY A 106 5.30 -18.86 -2.69
CA GLY A 106 4.87 -20.13 -2.10
C GLY A 106 3.65 -19.98 -1.20
N LEU A 107 3.74 -20.48 0.04
CA LEU A 107 2.62 -20.55 0.97
C LEU A 107 1.93 -19.20 1.20
N MET A 108 2.71 -18.12 1.32
CA MET A 108 2.14 -16.78 1.55
C MET A 108 1.37 -16.27 0.33
N ALA A 109 1.85 -16.56 -0.89
CA ALA A 109 1.15 -16.20 -2.13
C ALA A 109 -0.13 -17.04 -2.32
N ASP A 110 -0.08 -18.33 -2.00
CA ASP A 110 -1.27 -19.20 -2.02
C ASP A 110 -2.37 -18.69 -1.10
N ILE A 111 -2.02 -18.32 0.15
CA ILE A 111 -2.96 -17.79 1.13
C ILE A 111 -3.58 -16.47 0.63
N ASP A 112 -2.75 -15.58 0.07
CA ASP A 112 -3.22 -14.29 -0.44
C ASP A 112 -4.29 -14.49 -1.54
N ILE A 113 -3.98 -15.30 -2.55
CA ILE A 113 -4.88 -15.61 -3.69
C ILE A 113 -6.15 -16.35 -3.23
N GLU A 114 -6.01 -17.41 -2.44
CA GLU A 114 -7.16 -18.24 -2.03
C GLU A 114 -8.09 -17.49 -1.07
N SER A 115 -7.53 -16.62 -0.21
CA SER A 115 -8.30 -15.84 0.75
C SER A 115 -9.21 -14.80 0.09
N GLU A 116 -8.94 -14.37 -1.15
CA GLU A 116 -9.80 -13.42 -1.89
C GLU A 116 -11.24 -13.95 -2.03
N ARG A 117 -11.41 -15.27 -2.16
CA ARG A 117 -12.74 -15.90 -2.18
C ARG A 117 -13.56 -15.60 -0.92
N TRP A 118 -12.88 -15.27 0.17
CA TRP A 118 -13.43 -15.10 1.52
C TRP A 118 -13.55 -13.61 1.88
N ARG A 119 -13.17 -12.71 0.97
CA ARG A 119 -13.15 -11.24 1.16
C ARG A 119 -14.49 -10.69 1.66
N LYS A 120 -15.62 -11.15 1.11
CA LYS A 120 -16.97 -10.69 1.52
C LYS A 120 -17.39 -11.19 2.90
N LEU A 121 -16.92 -12.36 3.33
CA LEU A 121 -17.37 -13.02 4.56
C LEU A 121 -16.49 -12.68 5.77
N PHE A 122 -15.17 -12.58 5.57
CA PHE A 122 -14.20 -12.46 6.66
C PHE A 122 -13.35 -11.19 6.61
N GLY A 123 -13.48 -10.36 5.57
CA GLY A 123 -12.76 -9.09 5.46
C GLY A 123 -11.25 -9.27 5.67
N SER A 124 -10.67 -8.54 6.62
CA SER A 124 -9.23 -8.62 6.94
C SER A 124 -8.82 -9.91 7.65
N ASN A 125 -9.74 -10.65 8.28
CA ASN A 125 -9.41 -11.88 9.02
C ASN A 125 -9.18 -13.08 8.08
N ARG A 126 -9.47 -12.93 6.79
CA ARG A 126 -9.27 -13.95 5.76
C ARG A 126 -7.85 -14.49 5.70
N PHE A 127 -6.85 -13.65 5.96
CA PHE A 127 -5.44 -14.04 5.94
C PHE A 127 -5.10 -15.00 7.09
N ALA A 128 -5.60 -14.72 8.31
CA ALA A 128 -5.39 -15.58 9.47
C ALA A 128 -6.09 -16.94 9.30
N LEU A 129 -7.32 -16.93 8.75
CA LEU A 129 -8.06 -18.16 8.46
C LEU A 129 -7.40 -18.98 7.35
N GLY A 130 -6.98 -18.35 6.26
CA GLY A 130 -6.27 -19.01 5.17
C GLY A 130 -4.96 -19.66 5.67
N ALA A 131 -4.19 -18.94 6.49
CA ALA A 131 -3.00 -19.48 7.12
C ALA A 131 -3.30 -20.71 8.00
N LEU A 132 -4.33 -20.63 8.86
CA LEU A 132 -4.71 -21.73 9.74
C LEU A 132 -5.13 -22.98 8.94
N ILE A 133 -5.97 -22.82 7.92
CA ILE A 133 -6.44 -23.92 7.07
C ILE A 133 -5.26 -24.61 6.40
N ARG A 134 -4.29 -23.82 5.90
CA ARG A 134 -3.14 -24.35 5.17
C ARG A 134 -2.11 -25.03 6.08
N ILE A 135 -1.99 -24.57 7.33
CA ILE A 135 -1.21 -25.26 8.37
C ILE A 135 -1.87 -26.61 8.72
N LEU A 136 -3.21 -26.63 8.85
CA LEU A 136 -3.95 -27.85 9.21
C LEU A 136 -4.11 -28.84 8.06
N SER A 137 -4.06 -28.39 6.80
CA SER A 137 -4.20 -29.25 5.61
C SER A 137 -2.87 -29.75 5.04
N LYS A 138 -1.74 -29.23 5.53
CA LYS A 138 -0.40 -29.82 5.35
C LYS A 138 0.01 -30.62 6.61
N PHE A 139 -0.82 -31.61 6.94
CA PHE A 139 -0.48 -32.89 7.56
C PHE A 139 -1.49 -33.94 7.07
#